data_AF-A0A2S3QNY0-F1
#
_entry.id   AF-A0A2S3QNY0-F1
#
_cell.length_a   1.000
_cell.length_b   1.000
_cell.length_c   1.000
_cell.angle_alpha   90.00
_cell.angle_beta   90.00
_cell.angle_gamma   90.00
#
_symmetry.space_group_name_H-M   'P 1'
#
loop_
_entity.id
_entity.type
_entity.pdbx_description
1 polymer ?
#
loop_
_entity_poly.entity_id
_entity_poly.type
_entity_poly.pdbx_seq_one_letter_code
_entity_poly.pdbx_strand_id
1 'polypeptide(L)'
;MEQLQETLEEILERVEFKKMDQFEELLHKCIHVSNDSSKSTYAIYENMVFKLDAFFKGFVNFQNEFGKDKKYIAAVHALSAICYGLGIDLEDEELFIIYHLKDQGKFRKREKDLHAELKNLWAGYPYKEFAMADVDFSHSLKNLMRAKFIDYRRGNLHINQSLIIRFKDRY
;
A
#
# COMPACT_ATOMS: atom_id res chain seq x y z
N MET A 1 -9.20 -18.91 7.74
CA MET A 1 -10.42 -18.12 8.01
C MET A 1 -10.28 -17.24 9.24
N GLU A 2 -9.96 -17.79 10.42
CA GLU A 2 -9.72 -17.03 11.67
C GLU A 2 -8.64 -15.94 11.49
N GLN A 3 -7.50 -16.30 10.91
CA GLN A 3 -6.40 -15.37 10.63
C GLN A 3 -6.78 -14.19 9.71
N LEU A 4 -7.64 -14.41 8.70
CA LEU A 4 -8.12 -13.32 7.84
C LEU A 4 -8.96 -12.33 8.64
N GLN A 5 -9.82 -12.85 9.50
CA GLN A 5 -10.68 -12.01 10.33
C GLN A 5 -9.85 -11.19 11.33
N GLU A 6 -8.89 -11.81 12.02
CA GLU A 6 -7.96 -11.12 12.92
C GLU A 6 -7.19 -10.00 12.21
N THR A 7 -6.69 -10.27 11.00
CA THR A 7 -5.99 -9.25 10.19
C THR A 7 -6.92 -8.09 9.83
N LEU A 8 -8.17 -8.35 9.47
CA LEU A 8 -9.13 -7.29 9.13
C LEU A 8 -9.50 -6.45 10.35
N GLU A 9 -9.72 -7.09 11.50
CA GLU A 9 -9.98 -6.40 12.78
C GLU A 9 -8.79 -5.50 13.18
N GLU A 10 -7.56 -6.02 13.11
CA GLU A 10 -6.32 -5.25 13.39
C GLU A 10 -6.17 -4.01 12.47
N ILE A 11 -6.60 -4.12 11.21
CA ILE A 11 -6.60 -2.97 10.28
C ILE A 11 -7.68 -1.97 10.66
N LEU A 12 -8.90 -2.42 10.94
CA LEU A 12 -10.04 -1.57 11.26
C LEU A 12 -9.83 -0.77 12.54
N GLU A 13 -9.21 -1.36 13.56
CA GLU A 13 -8.87 -0.69 14.82
C GLU A 13 -7.87 0.48 14.64
N ARG A 14 -7.11 0.49 13.54
CA ARG A 14 -6.08 1.49 13.24
C ARG A 14 -6.55 2.60 12.29
N VAL A 15 -7.75 2.48 11.75
CA VAL A 15 -8.30 3.46 10.80
C VAL A 15 -9.38 4.31 11.47
N GLU A 16 -9.24 5.63 11.35
CA GLU A 16 -10.20 6.59 11.89
C GLU A 16 -10.96 7.28 10.75
N PHE A 17 -11.82 6.54 10.05
CA PHE A 17 -12.68 7.10 9.01
C PHE A 17 -14.10 7.32 9.52
N LYS A 18 -14.80 8.30 8.95
CA LYS A 18 -16.22 8.56 9.29
C LYS A 18 -17.14 7.45 8.80
N LYS A 19 -16.75 6.79 7.70
CA LYS A 19 -17.53 5.74 7.02
C LYS A 19 -16.89 4.37 7.21
N MET A 20 -16.71 3.93 8.46
CA MET A 20 -16.05 2.66 8.78
C MET A 20 -16.70 1.46 8.10
N ASP A 21 -18.04 1.36 8.09
CA ASP A 21 -18.76 0.25 7.44
C ASP A 21 -18.39 0.12 5.95
N GLN A 22 -18.27 1.25 5.24
CA GLN A 22 -17.87 1.25 3.83
C GLN A 22 -16.40 0.88 3.64
N PHE A 23 -15.55 1.21 4.61
CA PHE A 23 -14.14 0.87 4.58
C PHE A 23 -13.94 -0.63 4.85
N GLU A 24 -14.66 -1.20 5.80
CA GLU A 24 -14.73 -2.64 6.05
C GLU A 24 -15.17 -3.41 4.80
N GLU A 25 -16.27 -2.98 4.16
CA GLU A 25 -16.69 -3.57 2.87
C GLU A 25 -15.61 -3.49 1.79
N LEU A 26 -14.84 -2.40 1.76
CA LEU A 26 -13.72 -2.25 0.84
C LEU A 26 -12.60 -3.25 1.19
N LEU A 27 -12.22 -3.38 2.45
CA LEU A 27 -11.17 -4.30 2.89
C LEU A 27 -11.53 -5.75 2.51
N HIS A 28 -12.76 -6.17 2.74
CA HIS A 28 -13.24 -7.49 2.31
C HIS A 28 -13.17 -7.70 0.79
N LYS A 29 -13.25 -6.64 -0.02
CA LYS A 29 -13.06 -6.74 -1.47
C LYS A 29 -11.58 -6.79 -1.86
N CYS A 30 -10.69 -6.29 -1.02
CA CYS A 30 -9.28 -6.14 -1.32
C CYS A 30 -8.41 -7.29 -0.77
N ILE A 31 -8.74 -7.84 0.39
CA ILE A 31 -7.90 -8.82 1.09
C ILE A 31 -8.63 -10.16 1.14
N HIS A 32 -7.98 -11.21 0.64
CA HIS A 32 -8.55 -12.56 0.57
C HIS A 32 -7.50 -13.62 0.87
N VAL A 33 -7.93 -14.76 1.38
CA VAL A 33 -7.08 -15.95 1.43
C VAL A 33 -6.86 -16.48 0.00
N SER A 34 -5.60 -16.74 -0.36
CA SER A 34 -5.25 -17.36 -1.62
C SER A 34 -5.62 -18.84 -1.59
N ASN A 35 -6.34 -19.28 -2.63
CA ASN A 35 -6.63 -20.69 -2.87
C ASN A 35 -5.50 -21.43 -3.60
N ASP A 36 -4.36 -20.77 -3.83
CA ASP A 36 -3.27 -21.35 -4.60
C ASP A 36 -2.73 -22.62 -3.91
N SER A 37 -2.97 -23.76 -4.55
CA SER A 37 -2.73 -25.11 -4.04
C SER A 37 -1.26 -25.48 -3.98
N SER A 38 -0.35 -24.56 -4.31
CA SER A 38 1.09 -24.70 -4.04
C SER A 38 1.41 -24.54 -2.54
N LYS A 39 0.51 -24.99 -1.66
CA LYS A 39 0.84 -25.25 -0.26
C LYS A 39 1.98 -26.26 -0.33
N SER A 40 3.20 -25.80 -0.06
CA SER A 40 4.26 -26.71 0.37
C SER A 40 3.64 -27.59 1.45
N THR A 41 3.90 -28.89 1.42
CA THR A 41 3.44 -29.85 2.44
C THR A 41 3.84 -29.46 3.87
N TYR A 42 4.66 -28.41 4.02
CA TYR A 42 5.15 -27.81 5.27
C TYR A 42 4.60 -26.41 5.57
N ALA A 43 3.72 -25.83 4.74
CA ALA A 43 3.18 -24.49 4.95
C ALA A 43 2.01 -24.54 5.94
N ILE A 44 2.28 -24.17 7.19
CA ILE A 44 1.30 -24.09 8.28
C ILE A 44 0.33 -22.90 8.06
N TYR A 45 0.77 -21.86 7.34
CA TYR A 45 0.03 -20.59 7.23
C TYR A 45 -0.71 -20.41 5.90
N GLU A 46 -1.83 -19.68 5.97
CA GLU A 46 -2.59 -19.23 4.80
C GLU A 46 -1.81 -18.11 4.08
N ASN A 47 -1.77 -18.16 2.75
CA ASN A 47 -1.26 -17.04 1.96
C ASN A 47 -2.39 -16.02 1.83
N MET A 48 -2.13 -14.75 2.10
CA MET A 48 -3.09 -13.67 1.84
C MET A 48 -2.77 -12.95 0.54
N VAL A 49 -3.81 -12.54 -0.16
CA VAL A 49 -3.71 -11.69 -1.35
C VAL A 49 -4.29 -10.33 -1.01
N PHE A 50 -3.49 -9.29 -1.18
CA PHE A 50 -3.96 -7.91 -1.16
C PHE A 50 -4.06 -7.37 -2.59
N LYS A 51 -5.28 -7.13 -3.07
CA LYS A 51 -5.60 -6.55 -4.37
C LYS A 51 -5.47 -5.02 -4.31
N LEU A 52 -4.25 -4.54 -4.51
CA LEU A 52 -3.91 -3.12 -4.46
C LEU A 52 -4.69 -2.28 -5.48
N ASP A 53 -4.98 -2.84 -6.67
CA ASP A 53 -5.77 -2.14 -7.68
C ASP A 53 -7.25 -1.96 -7.26
N ALA A 54 -7.84 -2.97 -6.63
CA ALA A 54 -9.19 -2.92 -6.10
C ALA A 54 -9.28 -1.89 -4.96
N PHE A 55 -8.26 -1.86 -4.10
CA PHE A 55 -8.14 -0.87 -3.04
C PHE A 55 -8.17 0.54 -3.61
N PHE A 56 -7.29 0.89 -4.55
CA PHE A 56 -7.25 2.24 -5.09
C PHE A 56 -8.53 2.67 -5.81
N LYS A 57 -9.19 1.74 -6.53
CA LYS A 57 -10.47 2.02 -7.19
C LYS A 57 -11.57 2.33 -6.16
N GLY A 58 -11.63 1.59 -5.06
CA GLY A 58 -12.61 1.84 -4.00
C GLY A 58 -12.26 3.00 -3.08
N PHE A 59 -10.97 3.30 -2.92
CA PHE A 59 -10.45 4.33 -2.02
C PHE A 59 -10.85 5.76 -2.43
N VAL A 60 -11.31 5.97 -3.67
CA VAL A 60 -11.79 7.27 -4.16
C VAL A 60 -12.82 7.90 -3.21
N ASN A 61 -13.66 7.08 -2.57
CA ASN A 61 -14.70 7.55 -1.64
C ASN A 61 -14.16 8.06 -0.29
N PHE A 62 -12.89 7.81 0.02
CA PHE A 62 -12.25 8.12 1.31
C PHE A 62 -11.18 9.22 1.21
N GLN A 63 -10.92 9.75 0.00
CA GLN A 63 -9.86 10.74 -0.23
C GLN A 63 -10.01 12.04 0.58
N ASN A 64 -11.23 12.36 1.01
CA ASN A 64 -11.55 13.57 1.77
C ASN A 64 -11.89 13.29 3.24
N GLU A 65 -11.62 12.10 3.78
CA GLU A 65 -11.92 11.75 5.18
C GLU A 65 -11.26 12.72 6.17
N PHE A 66 -10.04 13.16 5.87
CA PHE A 66 -9.29 14.12 6.67
C PHE A 66 -9.44 15.59 6.21
N GLY A 67 -10.31 15.84 5.24
CA GLY A 67 -10.56 17.16 4.66
C GLY A 67 -10.03 17.31 3.23
N LYS A 68 -10.32 18.47 2.63
CA LYS A 68 -9.90 18.79 1.26
C LYS A 68 -8.37 18.82 1.16
N ASP A 69 -7.83 18.37 0.02
CA ASP A 69 -6.40 18.39 -0.29
C ASP A 69 -5.54 17.52 0.66
N LYS A 70 -6.15 16.57 1.38
CA LYS A 70 -5.46 15.62 2.29
C LYS A 70 -5.52 14.18 1.81
N LYS A 71 -5.80 13.97 0.51
CA LYS A 71 -5.95 12.63 -0.08
C LYS A 71 -4.74 11.72 0.09
N TYR A 72 -3.52 12.28 0.08
CA TYR A 72 -2.31 11.49 0.33
C TYR A 72 -2.23 11.05 1.79
N ILE A 73 -2.54 11.93 2.74
CA ILE A 73 -2.55 11.60 4.18
C ILE A 73 -3.59 10.52 4.46
N ALA A 74 -4.80 10.66 3.93
CA ALA A 74 -5.84 9.64 4.08
C ALA A 74 -5.39 8.29 3.49
N ALA A 75 -4.71 8.30 2.35
CA ALA A 75 -4.21 7.08 1.71
C ALA A 75 -3.06 6.44 2.48
N VAL A 76 -2.09 7.23 2.95
CA VAL A 76 -0.97 6.77 3.78
C VAL A 76 -1.52 6.15 5.06
N HIS A 77 -2.45 6.82 5.74
CA HIS A 77 -3.11 6.31 6.94
C HIS A 77 -3.75 4.92 6.72
N ALA A 78 -4.55 4.78 5.67
CA ALA A 78 -5.19 3.51 5.35
C ALA A 78 -4.19 2.42 4.93
N LEU A 79 -3.21 2.76 4.08
CA LEU A 79 -2.20 1.82 3.62
C LEU A 79 -1.29 1.37 4.77
N SER A 80 -0.99 2.26 5.72
CA SER A 80 -0.15 1.99 6.89
C SER A 80 -0.85 0.97 7.79
N ALA A 81 -2.14 1.18 8.09
CA ALA A 81 -2.96 0.20 8.80
C ALA A 81 -3.00 -1.16 8.08
N ILE A 82 -3.21 -1.17 6.75
CA ILE A 82 -3.23 -2.40 5.94
C ILE A 82 -1.86 -3.11 5.98
N CYS A 83 -0.76 -2.39 5.78
CA CYS A 83 0.58 -2.96 5.80
C CYS A 83 0.90 -3.55 7.18
N TYR A 84 0.57 -2.84 8.25
CA TYR A 84 0.71 -3.32 9.62
C TYR A 84 -0.04 -4.63 9.85
N GLY A 85 -1.35 -4.67 9.52
CA GLY A 85 -2.15 -5.89 9.67
C GLY A 85 -1.62 -7.06 8.84
N LEU A 86 -1.06 -6.79 7.67
CA LEU A 86 -0.43 -7.80 6.81
C LEU A 86 1.02 -8.14 7.20
N GLY A 87 1.57 -7.51 8.24
CA GLY A 87 2.97 -7.71 8.67
C GLY A 87 4.00 -7.22 7.65
N ILE A 88 3.66 -6.22 6.85
CA ILE A 88 4.54 -5.54 5.91
C ILE A 88 5.08 -4.28 6.58
N ASP A 89 6.41 -4.20 6.67
CA ASP A 89 7.11 -3.03 7.22
C ASP A 89 7.41 -2.02 6.10
N LEU A 90 6.68 -0.90 6.11
CA LEU A 90 6.87 0.22 5.19
C LEU A 90 6.68 1.53 5.96
N GLU A 91 7.51 2.51 5.64
CA GLU A 91 7.42 3.87 6.17
C GLU A 91 6.36 4.68 5.41
N ASP A 92 5.82 5.71 6.06
CA ASP A 92 4.75 6.55 5.52
C ASP A 92 5.13 7.24 4.20
N GLU A 93 6.40 7.62 4.06
CA GLU A 93 7.02 8.16 2.85
C GLU A 93 6.93 7.17 1.67
N GLU A 94 7.10 5.88 1.95
CA GLU A 94 7.04 4.81 0.95
C GLU A 94 5.60 4.57 0.49
N LEU A 95 4.66 4.62 1.45
CA LEU A 95 3.22 4.56 1.18
C LEU A 95 2.73 5.78 0.38
N PHE A 96 3.32 6.95 0.64
CA PHE A 96 3.07 8.16 -0.14
C PHE A 96 3.47 7.96 -1.61
N ILE A 97 4.66 7.39 -1.86
CA ILE A 97 5.12 7.03 -3.22
C ILE A 97 4.13 6.06 -3.87
N ILE A 98 3.73 5.00 -3.17
CA ILE A 98 2.77 4.00 -3.67
C ILE A 98 1.47 4.67 -4.13
N TYR A 99 0.89 5.54 -3.30
CA TYR A 99 -0.35 6.23 -3.66
C TYR A 99 -0.19 7.21 -4.82
N HIS A 100 0.98 7.84 -4.95
CA HIS A 100 1.31 8.65 -6.11
C HIS A 100 1.35 7.82 -7.40
N LEU A 101 1.89 6.60 -7.32
CA LEU A 101 2.04 5.69 -8.46
C LEU A 101 0.73 4.99 -8.88
N LYS A 102 -0.34 5.02 -8.09
CA LYS A 102 -1.59 4.28 -8.37
C LYS A 102 -2.19 4.56 -9.75
N ASP A 103 -2.10 5.81 -10.21
CA ASP A 103 -2.71 6.27 -11.47
C ASP A 103 -1.77 6.07 -12.67
N GLN A 104 -0.54 5.57 -12.45
CA GLN A 104 0.43 5.33 -13.50
C GLN A 104 0.03 4.14 -14.40
N GLY A 105 -0.92 3.29 -14.01
CA GLY A 105 -1.43 2.20 -14.86
C GLY A 105 -0.30 1.34 -15.48
N LYS A 106 -0.28 1.22 -16.82
CA LYS A 106 0.80 0.57 -17.60
C LYS A 106 1.95 1.53 -17.96
N PHE A 107 1.83 2.80 -17.60
CA PHE A 107 2.81 3.81 -17.94
C PHE A 107 4.05 3.71 -17.07
N ARG A 108 5.14 4.01 -17.73
CA ARG A 108 6.51 3.73 -17.37
C ARG A 108 7.13 5.03 -16.90
N LYS A 109 7.51 5.10 -15.62
CA LYS A 109 8.19 6.29 -15.09
C LYS A 109 9.63 5.98 -14.72
N ARG A 110 10.54 6.87 -15.11
CA ARG A 110 11.93 6.83 -14.64
C ARG A 110 11.99 7.41 -13.24
N GLU A 111 12.89 6.89 -12.43
CA GLU A 111 13.11 7.32 -11.05
C GLU A 111 13.32 8.84 -10.92
N LYS A 112 14.14 9.44 -11.79
CA LYS A 112 14.37 10.90 -11.82
C LYS A 112 13.09 11.70 -12.04
N ASP A 113 12.23 11.24 -12.94
CA ASP A 113 11.00 11.93 -13.30
C ASP A 113 9.99 11.82 -12.15
N LEU A 114 9.88 10.64 -11.52
CA LEU A 114 9.08 10.43 -10.30
C LEU A 114 9.56 11.32 -9.15
N HIS A 115 10.87 11.38 -8.93
CA HIS A 115 11.43 12.16 -7.84
C HIS A 115 11.15 13.66 -8.02
N ALA A 116 11.28 14.19 -9.25
CA ALA A 116 11.00 15.59 -9.53
C ALA A 116 9.52 15.95 -9.26
N GLU A 117 8.59 15.07 -9.61
CA GLU A 117 7.17 15.27 -9.34
C GLU A 117 6.86 15.24 -7.83
N LEU A 118 7.44 14.29 -7.11
CA LEU A 118 7.29 14.17 -5.66
C LEU A 118 7.88 15.39 -4.93
N LYS A 119 9.06 15.88 -5.33
CA LYS A 119 9.63 17.12 -4.77
C LYS A 119 8.68 18.31 -4.91
N ASN A 120 8.01 18.44 -6.05
CA ASN A 120 7.01 19.50 -6.23
C ASN A 120 5.81 19.33 -5.30
N LEU A 121 5.36 18.10 -5.06
CA LEU A 121 4.27 17.80 -4.14
C LEU A 121 4.67 18.04 -2.68
N TRP A 122 5.84 17.56 -2.26
CA TRP A 122 6.37 17.71 -0.90
C TRP A 122 6.59 19.17 -0.51
N ALA A 123 6.90 20.04 -1.48
CA ALA A 123 7.04 21.47 -1.21
C ALA A 123 5.71 22.11 -0.72
N GLY A 124 4.56 21.52 -1.04
CA GLY A 124 3.24 22.01 -0.67
C GLY A 124 2.79 21.58 0.72
N TYR A 125 2.01 22.43 1.40
CA TYR A 125 1.21 21.98 2.55
C TYR A 125 0.06 21.09 2.03
N PRO A 126 -0.25 19.94 2.65
CA PRO A 126 0.26 19.45 3.93
C PRO A 126 1.38 18.39 3.83
N TYR A 127 2.05 18.22 2.69
CA TYR A 127 2.88 17.03 2.42
C TYR A 127 4.37 17.17 2.75
N LYS A 128 4.77 18.22 3.47
CA LYS A 128 6.17 18.51 3.78
C LYS A 128 6.83 17.44 4.64
N GLU A 129 6.07 16.75 5.47
CA GLU A 129 6.56 15.69 6.36
C GLU A 129 7.05 14.46 5.58
N PHE A 130 6.52 14.21 4.39
CA PHE A 130 6.92 13.07 3.55
C PHE A 130 8.14 13.36 2.66
N ALA A 131 8.78 14.52 2.84
CA ALA A 131 9.87 14.98 1.99
C ALA A 131 11.14 14.17 2.24
N MET A 132 11.68 13.55 1.19
CA MET A 132 12.91 12.75 1.26
C MET A 132 14.08 13.41 0.54
N ALA A 133 15.30 13.13 1.00
CA ALA A 133 16.50 13.41 0.24
C ALA A 133 16.70 12.38 -0.88
N ASP A 134 17.59 12.69 -1.83
CA ASP A 134 17.86 11.84 -3.00
C ASP A 134 18.30 10.42 -2.64
N VAL A 135 19.14 10.29 -1.61
CA VAL A 135 19.62 8.97 -1.15
C VAL A 135 18.48 8.17 -0.56
N ASP A 136 17.70 8.78 0.35
CA ASP A 136 16.58 8.12 1.03
C ASP A 136 15.52 7.67 0.03
N PHE A 137 15.18 8.52 -0.95
CA PHE A 137 14.24 8.17 -2.02
C PHE A 137 14.66 6.92 -2.80
N SER A 138 15.93 6.81 -3.20
CA SER A 138 16.43 5.61 -3.88
C SER A 138 16.43 4.38 -2.96
N HIS A 139 16.58 4.55 -1.64
CA HIS A 139 16.44 3.46 -0.67
C HIS A 139 14.98 3.01 -0.53
N SER A 140 14.03 3.94 -0.42
CA SER A 140 12.60 3.65 -0.40
C SER A 140 12.14 2.87 -1.62
N LEU A 141 12.58 3.23 -2.83
CA LEU A 141 12.25 2.45 -4.03
C LEU A 141 12.81 1.02 -3.98
N LYS A 142 13.99 0.81 -3.38
CA LYS A 142 14.54 -0.54 -3.19
C LYS A 142 13.72 -1.34 -2.19
N ASN A 143 13.25 -0.71 -1.12
CA ASN A 143 12.42 -1.38 -0.13
C ASN A 143 11.04 -1.73 -0.71
N LEU A 144 10.39 -0.80 -1.40
CA LEU A 144 9.14 -1.02 -2.13
C LEU A 144 9.23 -2.18 -3.14
N MET A 145 10.37 -2.34 -3.81
CA MET A 145 10.63 -3.53 -4.65
C MET A 145 10.71 -4.82 -3.83
N ARG A 146 11.42 -4.82 -2.69
CA ARG A 146 11.54 -6.00 -1.81
C ARG A 146 10.18 -6.40 -1.23
N ALA A 147 9.37 -5.42 -0.85
CA ALA A 147 7.99 -5.58 -0.43
C ALA A 147 7.02 -5.92 -1.59
N LYS A 148 7.53 -5.97 -2.83
CA LYS A 148 6.80 -6.32 -4.06
C LYS A 148 5.69 -5.34 -4.45
N PHE A 149 5.68 -4.11 -3.94
CA PHE A 149 4.72 -3.07 -4.38
C PHE A 149 5.03 -2.57 -5.77
N ILE A 150 6.32 -2.56 -6.16
CA ILE A 150 6.77 -2.10 -7.46
C ILE A 150 7.77 -3.06 -8.10
N ASP A 151 7.82 -3.04 -9.43
CA ASP A 151 8.83 -3.73 -10.25
C ASP A 151 9.54 -2.72 -11.17
N TYR A 152 10.82 -2.96 -11.48
CA TYR A 152 11.47 -2.32 -12.62
C TYR A 152 11.38 -3.20 -13.85
N ARG A 153 10.82 -2.67 -14.94
CA ARG A 153 10.84 -3.33 -16.26
C ARG A 153 11.44 -2.39 -17.28
N ARG A 154 12.59 -2.79 -17.83
CA ARG A 154 13.35 -2.02 -18.84
C ARG A 154 13.59 -0.56 -18.40
N GLY A 155 14.09 -0.36 -17.18
CA GLY A 155 14.42 0.96 -16.63
C GLY A 155 13.23 1.80 -16.18
N ASN A 156 12.03 1.21 -16.10
CA ASN A 156 10.81 1.92 -15.71
C ASN A 156 10.10 1.25 -14.53
N LEU A 157 9.61 2.08 -13.62
CA LEU A 157 8.81 1.69 -12.46
C LEU A 157 7.40 1.28 -12.87
N HIS A 158 6.92 0.19 -12.30
CA HIS A 158 5.54 -0.31 -12.44
C HIS A 158 5.01 -0.68 -11.07
N ILE A 159 3.76 -0.32 -10.77
CA ILE A 159 3.07 -0.75 -9.55
C ILE A 159 2.44 -2.13 -9.76
N ASN A 160 2.61 -3.03 -8.81
CA ASN A 160 1.98 -4.35 -8.84
C ASN A 160 0.50 -4.22 -8.46
N GLN A 161 -0.37 -4.91 -9.20
CA GLN A 161 -1.83 -4.83 -8.99
C GLN A 161 -2.29 -5.63 -7.78
N SER A 162 -1.50 -6.61 -7.37
CA SER A 162 -1.81 -7.52 -6.27
C SER A 162 -0.53 -7.98 -5.60
N LEU A 163 -0.58 -8.16 -4.29
CA LEU A 163 0.51 -8.66 -3.47
C LEU A 163 0.11 -10.00 -2.88
N ILE A 164 1.03 -10.96 -2.91
CA ILE A 164 0.87 -12.23 -2.19
C ILE A 164 1.77 -12.16 -0.96
N ILE A 165 1.12 -12.11 0.20
CA ILE A 165 1.76 -12.09 1.51
C ILE A 165 1.73 -13.52 2.04
N ARG A 166 2.90 -14.03 2.40
CA ARG A 166 3.03 -15.30 3.12
C ARG A 166 3.34 -14.95 4.56
N PHE A 167 2.44 -15.30 5.48
CA PHE A 167 2.75 -15.21 6.90
C PHE A 167 3.89 -16.20 7.17
N LYS A 168 5.07 -15.67 7.42
CA LYS A 168 6.15 -16.41 8.08
C LYS A 168 5.99 -16.10 9.56
N ASP A 169 5.86 -17.17 10.35
CA ASP A 169 5.93 -17.20 11.82
C ASP A 169 5.99 -15.81 12.48
N ARG A 170 4.83 -15.25 12.85
CA ARG A 170 4.77 -14.27 13.95
C ARG A 170 5.04 -15.06 15.24
N TYR A 171 6.29 -15.48 15.45
CA TYR A 171 6.78 -16.12 16.68
C TYR A 171 8.14 -15.57 17.06
#